data_AF-A0A7Y3D0R6-F1
#
_entry.id   AF-A0A7Y3D0R6-F1
#
_cell.length_a   1.000
_cell.length_b   1.000
_cell.length_c   1.000
_cell.angle_alpha   90.00
_cell.angle_beta   90.00
_cell.angle_gamma   90.00
#
_symmetry.space_group_name_H-M   'P 1'
#
loop_
_entity.id
_entity.type
_entity.pdbx_description
1 polymer ?
#
loop_
_entity_poly.entity_id
_entity_poly.type
_entity_poly.pdbx_seq_one_letter_code
_entity_poly.pdbx_strand_id
1 'polypeptide(L)'
;MKKTITLFALLGVISTSLFAQEESETEKKFTFSGSVDAYYRTNLTGPNGEDAIAPGSSFANLDGFALGMANIVASYEGEKVGFVADLVFGPRGTDAIFASPIYSATGNIVNQLYAYWN
;
A
#
# COMPACT_ATOMS: atom_id res chain seq x y z
N MET A 1 6.97 -32.88 27.30
CA MET A 1 5.51 -32.89 27.58
C MET A 1 5.00 -31.58 28.18
N LYS A 2 5.59 -31.04 29.26
CA LYS A 2 5.10 -29.77 29.86
C LYS A 2 5.23 -28.56 28.90
N LYS A 3 6.36 -28.40 28.22
CA LYS A 3 6.61 -27.27 27.27
C LYS A 3 5.70 -27.29 26.02
N THR A 4 5.34 -28.47 25.52
CA THR A 4 4.44 -28.62 24.36
C THR A 4 2.99 -28.30 24.71
N ILE A 5 2.57 -28.61 25.94
CA ILE A 5 1.24 -28.24 26.45
C ILE A 5 1.14 -26.73 26.66
N THR A 6 2.21 -26.08 27.15
CA THR A 6 2.25 -24.62 27.30
C THR A 6 2.17 -23.89 25.95
N LEU A 7 2.82 -24.41 24.91
CA LEU A 7 2.76 -23.82 23.57
C LEU A 7 1.37 -23.94 22.93
N PHE A 8 0.70 -25.08 23.12
CA PHE A 8 -0.69 -25.26 22.66
C PHE A 8 -1.68 -24.38 23.42
N ALA A 9 -1.48 -24.18 24.73
CA ALA A 9 -2.30 -23.27 25.53
C ALA A 9 -2.14 -21.80 25.08
N LEU A 10 -0.93 -21.38 24.70
CA LEU A 10 -0.66 -20.02 24.22
C LEU A 10 -1.28 -19.77 22.83
N LEU A 11 -1.27 -20.77 21.94
CA LEU A 11 -1.94 -20.72 20.64
C LEU A 11 -3.48 -20.64 20.77
N GLY A 12 -4.07 -21.27 21.79
CA GLY A 12 -5.51 -21.22 22.02
C GLY A 12 -6.05 -19.87 22.47
N VAL A 13 -5.25 -19.09 23.23
CA VAL A 13 -5.65 -17.76 23.76
C VAL A 13 -5.63 -16.68 22.66
N ILE A 14 -4.85 -16.86 21.60
CA ILE A 14 -4.83 -15.92 20.45
C ILE A 14 -6.10 -16.05 19.59
N SER A 15 -6.80 -17.18 19.66
CA SER A 15 -7.91 -17.51 18.77
C SER A 15 -9.29 -16.94 19.19
N THR A 16 -9.43 -16.33 20.37
CA THR A 16 -10.74 -16.00 20.96
C THR A 16 -11.15 -14.53 20.86
N SER A 17 -10.60 -13.74 19.95
CA SER A 17 -10.96 -12.33 19.75
C SER A 17 -11.62 -12.04 18.39
N LEU A 18 -12.44 -12.96 17.88
CA LEU A 18 -13.35 -12.67 16.77
C LEU A 18 -14.71 -12.24 17.33
N PHE A 19 -14.87 -10.94 17.57
CA PHE A 19 -16.20 -10.35 17.76
C PHE A 19 -16.86 -10.18 16.39
N ALA A 20 -17.61 -11.19 15.97
CA ALA A 20 -18.58 -11.05 14.88
C ALA A 20 -19.88 -10.46 15.47
N GLN A 21 -19.85 -9.17 15.82
CA GLN A 21 -21.07 -8.43 16.06
C GLN A 21 -21.55 -7.93 14.69
N GLU A 22 -22.71 -8.41 14.23
CA GLU A 22 -23.47 -7.80 13.14
C GLU A 22 -23.88 -6.39 13.59
N GLU A 23 -22.98 -5.43 13.39
CA GLU A 23 -23.29 -4.02 13.45
C GLU A 23 -24.23 -3.75 12.28
N SER A 24 -25.47 -3.30 12.55
CA SER A 24 -26.40 -2.88 11.50
C SER A 24 -25.68 -1.87 10.60
N GLU A 25 -25.32 -2.29 9.38
CA GLU A 25 -24.48 -1.56 8.46
C GLU A 25 -25.13 -0.21 8.12
N THR A 26 -24.75 0.81 8.88
CA THR A 26 -24.77 2.16 8.33
C THR A 26 -23.55 2.17 7.44
N GLU A 27 -23.75 2.06 6.11
CA GLU A 27 -22.64 2.15 5.16
C GLU A 27 -21.74 3.33 5.57
N LYS A 28 -20.47 3.05 5.87
CA LYS A 28 -19.53 4.06 6.32
C LYS A 28 -19.32 5.03 5.16
N LYS A 29 -20.04 6.16 5.20
CA LYS A 29 -19.97 7.21 4.19
C LYS A 29 -18.57 7.75 3.99
N PHE A 30 -17.76 7.77 5.05
CA PHE A 30 -16.34 8.11 4.96
C PHE A 30 -15.49 6.86 5.09
N THR A 31 -14.55 6.66 4.16
CA THR A 31 -13.55 5.60 4.23
C THR A 31 -12.14 6.18 4.23
N PHE A 32 -11.27 5.56 5.01
CA PHE A 32 -9.85 5.86 5.03
C PHE A 32 -9.10 4.56 4.83
N SER A 33 -8.33 4.48 3.76
CA SER A 33 -7.58 3.29 3.37
C SER A 33 -6.20 3.68 2.84
N GLY A 34 -5.39 2.69 2.53
CA GLY A 34 -4.04 2.91 2.04
C GLY A 34 -3.30 1.59 1.91
N SER A 35 -2.17 1.65 1.26
CA SER A 35 -1.29 0.51 1.08
C SER A 35 0.17 0.93 1.19
N VAL A 36 1.02 -0.03 1.53
CA VAL A 36 2.47 0.13 1.52
C VAL A 36 3.08 -1.15 1.01
N ASP A 37 4.10 -1.03 0.16
CA ASP A 37 4.90 -2.15 -0.27
C ASP A 37 6.40 -1.84 -0.25
N ALA A 38 7.17 -2.89 -0.08
CA ALA A 38 8.61 -2.88 -0.20
C ALA A 38 9.02 -4.11 -1.02
N TYR A 39 10.14 -4.00 -1.70
CA TYR A 39 10.68 -5.08 -2.51
C TYR A 39 12.20 -5.16 -2.36
N TYR A 40 12.74 -6.31 -2.75
CA TYR A 40 14.17 -6.51 -2.93
C TYR A 40 14.44 -6.98 -4.34
N ARG A 41 15.32 -6.29 -5.07
CA ARG A 41 15.74 -6.69 -6.42
C ARG A 41 17.23 -6.99 -6.43
N THR A 42 17.60 -8.10 -7.07
CA THR A 42 19.00 -8.40 -7.41
C THR A 42 19.05 -9.16 -8.73
N ASN A 43 20.06 -8.87 -9.53
CA ASN A 43 20.44 -9.64 -10.71
C ASN A 43 21.22 -10.89 -10.29
N LEU A 44 20.73 -12.07 -10.67
CA LEU A 44 21.35 -13.35 -10.31
C LEU A 44 22.65 -13.61 -11.09
N THR A 45 22.70 -13.18 -12.35
CA THR A 45 23.83 -13.43 -13.27
C THR A 45 24.40 -12.15 -13.88
N GLY A 46 23.83 -11.00 -13.52
CA GLY A 46 24.24 -9.68 -14.00
C GLY A 46 24.79 -8.79 -12.89
N PRO A 47 25.35 -7.63 -13.24
CA PRO A 47 25.81 -6.64 -12.27
C PRO A 47 24.64 -6.12 -11.41
N ASN A 48 24.94 -5.76 -10.16
CA ASN A 48 24.06 -5.09 -9.20
C ASN A 48 24.69 -3.73 -8.81
N GLY A 49 23.99 -2.89 -8.05
CA GLY A 49 24.48 -1.56 -7.65
C GLY A 49 24.35 -0.51 -8.76
N GLU A 50 25.37 0.35 -8.90
CA GLU A 50 25.37 1.46 -9.87
C GLU A 50 25.33 0.97 -11.33
N ASP A 51 25.96 -0.17 -11.60
CA ASP A 51 25.99 -0.81 -12.92
C ASP A 51 24.83 -1.80 -13.15
N ALA A 52 23.79 -1.78 -12.30
CA ALA A 52 22.70 -2.74 -12.36
C ALA A 52 21.96 -2.69 -13.71
N ILE A 53 21.88 -3.83 -14.39
CA ILE A 53 21.03 -3.98 -15.57
C ILE A 53 19.59 -4.15 -15.12
N ALA A 54 18.77 -3.15 -15.38
CA ALA A 54 17.39 -3.09 -14.90
C ALA A 54 16.45 -2.58 -16.00
N PRO A 55 15.80 -3.48 -16.76
CA PRO A 55 14.73 -3.08 -17.66
C PRO A 55 13.61 -2.37 -16.86
N GLY A 56 13.09 -1.27 -17.38
CA GLY A 56 12.02 -0.51 -16.73
C GLY A 56 10.78 -1.38 -16.46
N SER A 57 10.22 -1.25 -15.27
CA SER A 57 9.11 -2.05 -14.75
C SER A 57 8.16 -1.18 -13.94
N SER A 58 6.89 -1.58 -13.85
CA SER A 58 5.89 -0.94 -12.97
C SER A 58 6.03 -1.33 -11.48
N PHE A 59 6.96 -2.25 -11.16
CA PHE A 59 7.05 -2.86 -9.83
C PHE A 59 8.41 -2.71 -9.15
N ALA A 60 9.54 -2.73 -9.87
CA ALA A 60 10.85 -2.76 -9.23
C ALA A 60 11.94 -2.15 -10.10
N ASN A 61 12.23 -0.85 -9.89
CA ASN A 61 13.18 -0.08 -10.69
C ASN A 61 14.53 0.17 -10.00
N LEU A 62 14.58 0.12 -8.66
CA LEU A 62 15.79 0.26 -7.86
C LEU A 62 16.42 -1.10 -7.52
N ASP A 63 17.74 -1.13 -7.39
CA ASP A 63 18.52 -2.29 -6.96
C ASP A 63 18.52 -2.43 -5.42
N GLY A 64 18.62 -3.66 -4.92
CA GLY A 64 18.61 -3.94 -3.49
C GLY A 64 17.23 -3.79 -2.86
N PHE A 65 17.22 -3.48 -1.55
CA PHE A 65 15.98 -3.24 -0.79
C PHE A 65 15.48 -1.83 -1.04
N ALA A 66 14.21 -1.71 -1.41
CA ALA A 66 13.57 -0.43 -1.64
C ALA A 66 12.10 -0.44 -1.23
N LEU A 67 11.58 0.74 -0.87
CA LEU A 67 10.14 0.96 -0.81
C LEU A 67 9.60 1.06 -2.24
N GLY A 68 8.48 0.39 -2.50
CA GLY A 68 7.78 0.48 -3.78
C GLY A 68 6.93 1.73 -3.83
N MET A 69 5.82 1.72 -3.09
CA MET A 69 4.99 2.88 -2.82
C MET A 69 4.38 2.84 -1.41
N ALA A 70 3.92 3.99 -0.96
CA ALA A 70 2.97 4.10 0.13
C ALA A 70 1.86 5.05 -0.32
N ASN A 71 0.59 4.72 -0.08
CA ASN A 71 -0.51 5.62 -0.39
C ASN A 71 -1.55 5.69 0.73
N ILE A 72 -2.27 6.80 0.73
CA ILE A 72 -3.37 7.09 1.62
C ILE A 72 -4.53 7.58 0.76
N VAL A 73 -5.68 6.92 0.91
CA VAL A 73 -6.93 7.24 0.24
C VAL A 73 -7.98 7.62 1.26
N ALA A 74 -8.45 8.86 1.21
CA ALA A 74 -9.65 9.31 1.90
C ALA A 74 -10.79 9.44 0.90
N SER A 75 -11.92 8.79 1.15
CA SER A 75 -13.11 8.91 0.32
C SER A 75 -14.34 9.23 1.13
N TYR A 76 -15.28 9.93 0.52
CA TYR A 76 -16.62 10.12 1.03
C TYR A 76 -17.64 9.79 -0.04
N GLU A 77 -18.63 8.96 0.29
CA GLU A 77 -19.77 8.62 -0.54
C GLU A 77 -21.07 9.00 0.20
N GLY A 78 -21.77 9.98 -0.32
CA GLY A 78 -23.13 10.35 0.10
C GLY A 78 -24.13 10.09 -1.01
N GLU A 79 -25.43 10.20 -0.70
CA GLU A 79 -26.50 9.89 -1.67
C GLU A 79 -26.43 10.72 -2.95
N LYS A 80 -25.95 11.96 -2.84
CA LYS A 80 -25.82 12.89 -3.97
C LYS A 80 -24.37 13.25 -4.26
N VAL A 81 -23.54 13.42 -3.25
CA VAL A 81 -22.18 13.95 -3.46
C VAL A 81 -21.14 13.01 -2.91
N GLY A 82 -19.98 12.99 -3.55
CA GLY A 82 -18.82 12.25 -3.07
C GLY A 82 -17.49 12.90 -3.44
N PHE A 83 -16.43 12.43 -2.81
CA PHE A 83 -15.06 12.81 -3.14
C PHE A 83 -14.06 11.68 -2.91
N VAL A 84 -12.94 11.77 -3.61
CA VAL A 84 -11.76 10.91 -3.42
C VAL A 84 -10.51 11.79 -3.38
N ALA A 85 -9.67 11.56 -2.37
CA ALA A 85 -8.33 12.11 -2.25
C ALA A 85 -7.34 10.96 -2.03
N ASP A 86 -6.52 10.66 -3.04
CA ASP A 86 -5.48 9.63 -3.03
C ASP A 86 -4.10 10.29 -3.18
N LEU A 87 -3.32 10.20 -2.11
CA LEU A 87 -1.94 10.68 -2.05
C LEU A 87 -0.99 9.48 -2.04
N VAL A 88 -0.01 9.48 -2.94
CA VAL A 88 0.95 8.40 -3.11
C VAL A 88 2.38 8.90 -3.06
N PHE A 89 3.25 8.08 -2.50
CA PHE A 89 4.67 8.34 -2.26
C PHE A 89 5.50 7.13 -2.69
N GLY A 90 6.78 7.36 -2.96
CA GLY A 90 7.75 6.32 -3.33
C GLY A 90 7.96 6.20 -4.84
N PRO A 91 9.03 5.50 -5.29
CA PRO A 91 9.42 5.43 -6.70
C PRO A 91 8.30 4.94 -7.62
N ARG A 92 7.55 3.89 -7.23
CA ARG A 92 6.41 3.40 -8.02
C ARG A 92 5.23 4.38 -8.01
N GLY A 93 5.05 5.09 -6.89
CA GLY A 93 4.05 6.14 -6.75
C GLY A 93 4.30 7.31 -7.69
N THR A 94 5.54 7.80 -7.70
CA THR A 94 6.01 8.82 -8.64
C THR A 94 5.78 8.40 -10.09
N ASP A 95 6.13 7.16 -10.44
CA ASP A 95 5.96 6.63 -11.80
C ASP A 95 4.48 6.42 -12.20
N ALA A 96 3.57 6.31 -11.23
CA ALA A 96 2.13 6.12 -11.46
C ALA A 96 1.36 7.44 -11.70
N ILE A 97 1.94 8.59 -11.36
CA ILE A 97 1.27 9.89 -11.48
C ILE A 97 1.56 10.56 -12.82
N PHE A 98 0.51 11.03 -13.48
CA PHE A 98 0.61 11.77 -14.73
C PHE A 98 1.47 13.04 -14.57
N ALA A 99 2.37 13.28 -15.52
CA ALA A 99 3.32 14.41 -15.53
C ALA A 99 4.32 14.46 -14.35
N SER A 100 4.51 13.38 -13.61
CA SER A 100 5.58 13.27 -12.63
C SER A 100 6.91 12.88 -13.30
N PRO A 101 8.06 13.47 -12.93
CA PRO A 101 9.34 13.03 -13.48
C PRO A 101 9.69 11.63 -12.98
N ILE A 102 10.00 10.72 -13.90
CA ILE A 102 10.44 9.35 -13.58
C ILE A 102 11.65 9.42 -12.63
N TYR A 103 11.61 8.66 -11.54
CA TYR A 103 12.65 8.67 -10.49
C TYR A 103 12.82 10.00 -9.70
N SER A 104 11.77 10.83 -9.59
CA SER A 104 11.81 12.04 -8.76
C SER A 104 11.54 11.79 -7.27
N ALA A 105 12.40 12.37 -6.41
CA ALA A 105 12.17 12.47 -4.96
C ALA A 105 11.17 13.60 -4.60
N THR A 106 10.85 14.48 -5.54
CA THR A 106 9.86 15.57 -5.40
C THR A 106 8.72 15.41 -6.40
N GLY A 107 8.43 14.16 -6.80
CA GLY A 107 7.33 13.86 -7.72
C GLY A 107 6.01 14.45 -7.25
N ASN A 108 5.07 14.66 -8.17
CA ASN A 108 3.70 14.93 -7.77
C ASN A 108 3.26 13.80 -6.82
N ILE A 109 2.49 14.14 -5.78
CA ILE A 109 1.99 13.16 -4.79
C ILE A 109 0.50 12.87 -4.98
N VAL A 110 -0.18 13.65 -5.83
CA VAL A 110 -1.62 13.53 -6.05
C VAL A 110 -1.85 12.50 -7.15
N ASN A 111 -2.33 11.31 -6.77
CA ASN A 111 -2.76 10.30 -7.72
C ASN A 111 -4.18 10.60 -8.22
N GLN A 112 -5.11 10.84 -7.29
CA GLN A 112 -6.48 11.22 -7.59
C GLN A 112 -6.96 12.28 -6.60
N LEU A 113 -7.60 13.33 -7.11
CA LEU A 113 -8.26 14.34 -6.28
C LEU A 113 -9.45 14.90 -7.03
N TYR A 114 -10.64 14.45 -6.68
CA TYR A 114 -11.88 14.89 -7.34
C TYR A 114 -13.08 14.82 -6.38
N ALA A 115 -14.11 15.59 -6.74
CA ALA A 115 -15.43 15.53 -6.13
C ALA A 115 -16.48 15.44 -7.24
N TYR A 116 -17.64 14.86 -6.92
CA TYR A 116 -18.72 14.65 -7.88
C TYR A 116 -20.09 14.84 -7.25
N TRP A 117 -21.08 15.02 -8.12
CA TRP A 117 -22.50 15.02 -7.83
C TRP A 117 -23.15 13.96 -8.74
N ASN A 118 -23.78 12.95 -8.12
CA ASN A 118 -24.56 11.88 -8.74
C ASN A 118 -25.88 12.38 -9.34
#